data_AF-L5K7S7-F1
#
_entry.id   AF-L5K7S7-F1
#
_cell.length_a   1.000
_cell.length_b   1.000
_cell.length_c   1.000
_cell.angle_alpha   90.00
_cell.angle_beta   90.00
_cell.angle_gamma   90.00
#
_symmetry.space_group_name_H-M   'P 1'
#
loop_
_entity.id
_entity.type
_entity.pdbx_description
1 polymer ?
#
loop_
_entity_poly.entity_id
_entity_poly.type
_entity_poly.pdbx_seq_one_letter_code
_entity_poly.pdbx_strand_id
1 'polypeptide(L)'
;MAAGAHLRLSCSGAEDRHGYIWDRHYNICLAKLRHQDVVNSVVFSPQEQELLLTASDDATIKAWRSPRIVRIHQAPRPRPRPFFSWFASQRR
;
A
#
# COMPACT_ATOMS: atom_id res chain seq x y z
N MET A 1 9.33 10.11 16.41
CA MET A 1 9.90 9.73 15.09
C MET A 1 9.54 8.27 14.81
N ALA A 2 8.49 8.01 14.03
CA ALA A 2 8.13 6.64 13.63
C ALA A 2 8.99 6.22 12.43
N ALA A 3 10.12 5.58 12.70
CA ALA A 3 11.02 5.02 11.70
C ALA A 3 10.78 3.50 11.58
N GLY A 4 10.16 3.09 10.48
CA GLY A 4 9.95 1.71 10.06
C GLY A 4 8.77 1.73 9.11
N ALA A 5 8.85 1.37 7.83
CA ALA A 5 9.52 0.20 7.32
C ALA A 5 10.41 0.50 6.09
N HIS A 6 11.61 -0.07 6.15
CA HIS A 6 12.56 -0.31 5.05
C HIS A 6 13.15 0.91 4.34
N LEU A 7 13.91 1.72 5.08
CA LEU A 7 14.95 2.67 4.64
C LEU A 7 14.61 3.71 3.55
N ARG A 8 13.41 3.69 2.97
CA ARG A 8 13.06 4.48 1.81
C ARG A 8 11.97 5.50 2.09
N LEU A 9 10.96 5.10 2.86
CA LEU A 9 9.83 5.97 3.19
C LEU A 9 10.02 6.64 4.55
N SER A 10 9.67 7.92 4.62
CA SER A 10 9.53 8.68 5.85
C SER A 10 8.10 9.21 5.97
N CYS A 11 7.62 9.40 7.19
CA CYS A 11 6.36 10.07 7.44
C CYS A 11 6.51 11.18 8.48
N SER A 12 5.64 12.18 8.41
CA SER A 12 5.61 13.30 9.36
C SER A 12 4.19 13.84 9.49
N GLY A 13 3.80 14.24 10.71
CA GLY A 13 2.62 15.07 10.95
C GLY A 13 3.02 16.55 10.93
N ALA A 14 2.07 17.43 10.65
CA ALA A 14 2.29 18.87 10.63
C ALA A 14 1.07 19.65 11.16
N GLU A 15 1.34 20.87 11.62
CA GLU A 15 0.33 21.83 12.09
C GLU A 15 -0.53 22.40 10.96
N ASP A 16 -0.15 22.19 9.70
CA ASP A 16 -0.93 22.59 8.54
C ASP A 16 -2.15 21.68 8.28
N ARG A 17 -2.50 20.84 9.25
CA ARG A 17 -3.59 19.84 9.23
C ARG A 17 -3.35 18.66 8.30
N HIS A 18 -2.09 18.35 8.01
CA HIS A 18 -1.75 17.22 7.14
C HIS A 18 -0.66 16.31 7.71
N GLY A 19 -0.83 15.02 7.42
CA GLY A 19 0.26 14.06 7.45
C GLY A 19 0.94 13.98 6.09
N TYR A 20 2.21 13.62 6.06
CA TYR A 20 3.01 13.52 4.84
C TYR A 20 3.71 12.18 4.77
N ILE A 21 3.85 11.67 3.55
CA ILE A 21 4.68 10.51 3.22
C ILE A 21 5.70 10.93 2.18
N TRP A 22 6.96 10.60 2.40
CA TRP A 22 8.10 11.01 1.58
C TRP A 22 8.87 9.78 1.10
N ASP A 23 9.31 9.79 -0.16
CA ASP A 23 10.38 8.91 -0.63
C ASP A 23 11.72 9.64 -0.47
N ARG A 24 12.56 9.17 0.45
CA ARG A 24 13.88 9.76 0.74
C ARG A 24 14.88 9.57 -0.39
N HIS A 25 14.73 8.54 -1.21
CA HIS A 25 15.67 8.24 -2.28
C HIS A 25 15.52 9.22 -3.45
N TYR A 26 14.27 9.54 -3.79
CA TYR A 26 13.95 10.51 -4.85
C TYR A 26 13.68 11.92 -4.33
N ASN A 27 13.62 12.10 -3.01
CA ASN A 27 13.30 13.36 -2.35
C ASN A 27 11.96 13.96 -2.81
N ILE A 28 10.94 13.11 -2.92
CA ILE A 28 9.59 13.50 -3.36
C ILE A 28 8.55 13.27 -2.28
N CYS A 29 7.54 14.14 -2.23
CA CYS A 29 6.32 13.94 -1.45
C CYS A 29 5.41 12.98 -2.21
N LEU A 30 5.16 11.80 -1.63
CA LEU A 30 4.29 10.79 -2.25
C LEU A 30 2.82 11.03 -1.94
N ALA A 31 2.51 11.50 -0.73
CA ALA A 31 1.13 11.68 -0.29
C ALA A 31 1.00 12.77 0.76
N LYS A 32 -0.14 13.48 0.71
CA LYS A 32 -0.59 14.47 1.69
C LYS A 32 -1.94 14.00 2.27
N LEU A 33 -1.95 13.72 3.56
CA LEU A 33 -3.03 13.04 4.28
C LEU A 33 -3.81 14.07 5.11
N ARG A 34 -5.03 14.41 4.69
CA ARG A 34 -5.77 15.54 5.27
C ARG A 34 -6.52 15.20 6.56
N HIS A 35 -6.37 16.08 7.55
CA HIS A 35 -7.17 16.18 8.76
C HIS A 35 -7.94 17.49 8.83
N GLN A 36 -8.85 17.62 9.81
CA GLN A 36 -9.55 18.88 10.08
C GLN A 36 -8.77 19.78 11.05
N ASP A 37 -7.78 19.23 11.74
CA ASP A 37 -6.90 19.94 12.68
C ASP A 37 -5.46 19.39 12.64
N VAL A 38 -4.59 19.90 13.50
CA VAL A 38 -3.17 19.55 13.63
C VAL A 38 -2.97 18.04 13.71
N VAL A 39 -1.97 17.52 12.98
CA VAL A 39 -1.59 16.11 13.04
C VAL A 39 -0.41 15.94 13.99
N ASN A 40 -0.68 15.36 15.16
CA ASN A 40 0.30 15.25 16.25
C ASN A 40 1.18 14.01 16.14
N SER A 41 0.68 12.93 15.52
CA SER A 41 1.43 11.69 15.41
C SER A 41 1.11 10.94 14.13
N VAL A 42 2.15 10.31 13.58
CA VAL A 42 2.08 9.47 12.38
C VAL A 42 2.93 8.25 12.61
N VAL A 43 2.38 7.06 12.32
CA VAL A 43 3.07 5.78 12.50
C VAL A 43 2.72 4.81 11.39
N PHE A 44 3.74 4.15 10.85
CA PHE A 44 3.57 3.02 9.93
C PHE A 44 3.31 1.74 10.72
N SER A 45 2.55 0.81 10.15
CA SER A 45 2.43 -0.52 10.73
C SER A 45 3.73 -1.31 10.52
N PRO A 46 4.30 -1.90 11.59
CA PRO A 46 5.47 -2.77 11.46
C PRO A 46 5.13 -4.10 10.77
N GLN A 47 3.86 -4.50 10.77
CA GLN A 47 3.38 -5.75 10.18
C GLN A 47 2.90 -5.56 8.73
N GLU A 48 2.23 -4.44 8.45
CA GLU A 48 1.66 -4.12 7.14
C GLU A 48 2.33 -2.87 6.54
N GLN A 49 3.29 -3.04 5.63
CA GLN A 49 4.03 -1.92 5.03
C GLN A 49 3.14 -0.91 4.28
N GLU A 50 1.96 -1.33 3.85
CA GLU A 50 0.99 -0.50 3.15
C GLU A 50 0.08 0.32 4.09
N LEU A 51 0.15 0.07 5.40
CA LEU A 51 -0.74 0.67 6.40
C LEU A 51 -0.01 1.73 7.22
N LEU A 52 -0.66 2.88 7.38
CA LEU A 52 -0.20 3.99 8.21
C LEU A 52 -1.37 4.57 9.01
N LEU A 53 -1.11 4.98 10.23
CA LEU A 53 -2.07 5.62 11.14
C LEU A 53 -1.64 7.07 11.41
N THR A 54 -2.62 7.96 11.44
CA THR A 54 -2.44 9.36 11.85
C THR A 54 -3.39 9.70 12.99
N ALA A 55 -2.90 10.45 13.99
CA ALA A 55 -3.70 10.97 15.09
C ALA A 55 -3.67 12.51 15.07
N SER A 56 -4.83 13.14 15.26
CA SER A 56 -5.01 14.58 15.12
C SER A 56 -5.88 15.15 16.24
N ASP A 57 -5.74 16.45 16.48
CA ASP A 57 -6.61 17.21 17.39
C ASP A 57 -8.05 17.37 16.89
N ASP A 58 -8.35 16.92 15.66
CA ASP A 58 -9.73 16.82 15.16
C ASP A 58 -10.56 15.72 15.83
N ALA A 59 -10.07 15.18 16.95
CA ALA A 59 -10.61 14.05 17.70
C ALA A 59 -10.74 12.76 16.87
N THR A 60 -9.98 12.63 15.77
CA THR A 60 -9.98 11.42 14.94
C THR A 60 -8.61 10.77 14.81
N ILE A 61 -8.64 9.45 14.66
CA ILE A 61 -7.52 8.65 14.18
C ILE A 61 -7.92 8.13 12.80
N LYS A 62 -7.07 8.34 11.80
CA LYS A 62 -7.31 7.86 10.44
C LYS A 62 -6.32 6.77 10.08
N ALA A 63 -6.84 5.74 9.42
CA ALA A 63 -6.05 4.67 8.83
C ALA A 63 -5.95 4.88 7.32
N TRP A 64 -4.72 4.87 6.83
CA TRP A 64 -4.38 5.09 5.44
C TRP A 64 -3.76 3.82 4.90
N ARG A 65 -4.30 3.34 3.77
CA ARG A 65 -3.72 2.23 3.04
C ARG A 65 -3.23 2.74 1.70
N SER A 66 -1.98 2.43 1.33
CA SER A 66 -1.54 2.71 -0.03
C SER A 66 -2.43 1.95 -1.01
N PRO A 67 -2.72 2.50 -2.21
CA PRO A 67 -3.37 1.73 -3.25
C PRO A 67 -2.53 0.49 -3.49
N ARG A 68 -3.08 -0.67 -3.10
CA ARG A 68 -2.49 -1.96 -3.41
C ARG A 68 -2.42 -1.98 -4.93
N ILE A 69 -1.22 -1.82 -5.53
CA ILE A 69 -0.99 -2.48 -6.80
C ILE A 69 -1.05 -3.94 -6.42
N VAL A 70 -2.27 -4.45 -6.45
CA VAL A 70 -2.50 -5.86 -6.28
C VAL A 70 -1.65 -6.47 -7.38
N ARG A 71 -0.58 -7.18 -7.01
CA ARG A 71 0.04 -8.16 -7.88
C ARG A 71 -0.97 -9.30 -8.04
N ILE A 72 -2.16 -9.02 -8.57
CA ILE A 72 -3.16 -10.02 -8.92
C ILE A 72 -2.61 -10.68 -10.16
N HIS A 73 -2.00 -11.84 -9.93
CA HIS A 73 -1.89 -12.93 -10.88
C HIS A 73 -1.17 -12.62 -12.20
N GLN A 74 0.17 -12.63 -12.16
CA GLN A 74 0.89 -13.40 -13.18
C GLN A 74 0.85 -14.90 -12.81
N ALA A 75 -0.35 -15.46 -12.58
CA ALA A 75 -0.50 -16.89 -12.73
C ALA A 75 -0.49 -17.15 -14.24
N PRO A 76 0.36 -18.04 -14.79
CA PRO A 76 0.28 -18.40 -16.19
C PRO A 76 -1.16 -18.78 -16.50
N ARG A 77 -1.76 -18.19 -17.55
CA ARG A 77 -3.09 -18.60 -18.02
C ARG A 77 -3.04 -20.14 -18.17
N PRO A 78 -3.94 -20.91 -17.52
CA PRO A 78 -3.98 -22.33 -17.77
C PRO A 78 -4.17 -22.52 -19.27
N ARG A 79 -3.24 -23.24 -19.92
CA ARG A 79 -3.36 -23.52 -21.35
C ARG A 79 -4.73 -24.17 -21.55
N PRO A 80 -5.58 -23.67 -22.47
CA PRO A 80 -6.83 -24.33 -22.75
C PRO A 80 -6.49 -25.76 -23.16
N ARG A 81 -6.99 -26.75 -22.41
CA ARG A 81 -6.91 -28.14 -22.85
C ARG A 81 -7.75 -28.22 -24.12
N PRO A 82 -7.19 -28.60 -25.28
CA PRO A 82 -8.00 -28.77 -26.47
C PRO A 82 -9.08 -29.82 -26.18
N PHE A 83 -10.34 -29.47 -26.45
CA PHE A 83 -11.53 -30.27 -26.18
C PHE A 83 -11.54 -31.63 -26.93
N PHE A 84 -10.64 -31.81 -27.89
CA PHE A 84 -10.56 -33.00 -28.74
C PHE A 84 -9.36 -33.91 -28.46
N SER A 85 -8.83 -33.95 -27.23
CA SER A 85 -7.83 -34.97 -26.87
C SER A 85 -8.43 -36.35 -26.51
N TRP A 86 -9.76 -36.51 -26.56
CA TRP A 86 -10.41 -37.81 -26.35
C TRP A 86 -10.40 -38.71 -27.59
N PHE A 87 -10.45 -38.14 -28.81
CA PHE A 87 -10.59 -38.94 -30.03
C PHE A 87 -9.27 -39.50 -30.60
N ALA A 88 -8.10 -39.12 -30.07
CA ALA A 88 -6.81 -39.62 -30.55
C ALA A 88 -6.32 -40.91 -29.86
N SER A 89 -7.09 -41.48 -28.92
CA SER A 89 -6.70 -42.70 -28.19
C SER A 89 -7.58 -43.93 -28.48
N GLN A 90 -8.48 -43.87 -29.46
CA GLN A 90 -9.18 -45.08 -29.91
C GLN A 90 -8.90 -45.34 -31.39
N ARG A 91 -8.17 -46.45 -31.59
CA ARG A 91 -8.03 -47.28 -32.82
C ARG A 91 -6.91 -46.81 -33.75
N ARG A 92 -5.73 -47.46 -33.82
CA ARG A 92 -5.45 -48.87 -34.20
C ARG A 92 -6.25 -49.32 -35.41
#